data_AF-A0A958ZT73-F1
#
_entry.id   AF-A0A958ZT73-F1
#
_cell.length_a   1.000
_cell.length_b   1.000
_cell.length_c   1.000
_cell.angle_alpha   90.00
_cell.angle_beta   90.00
_cell.angle_gamma   90.00
#
_symmetry.space_group_name_H-M   'P 1'
#
loop_
_entity.id
_entity.type
_entity.pdbx_description
1 polymer ?
#
loop_
_entity_poly.entity_id
_entity_poly.type
_entity_poly.pdbx_seq_one_letter_code
_entity_poly.pdbx_strand_id
1 'polypeptide(L)' 'MNKFIELPIADEEEEEVKSILVNVSNVGRIFPDPQNSRKCIVELNYHSINDAPVCLEVNLPYDTVRSYFMP' A
#
# COMPACT_ATOMS: atom_id res chain seq x y z
N MET A 1 -8.54 1.08 -19.06
CA MET A 1 -8.01 2.29 -18.37
C MET A 1 -7.35 1.83 -17.09
N ASN A 2 -6.09 2.20 -16.85
CA ASN A 2 -5.43 1.89 -15.58
C ASN A 2 -6.04 2.78 -14.49
N LYS A 3 -6.52 2.17 -13.41
CA LYS A 3 -7.07 2.87 -12.25
C LYS A 3 -5.90 3.16 -11.31
N PHE A 4 -5.72 4.42 -10.95
CA PHE A 4 -4.73 4.83 -9.97
C PHE A 4 -5.42 5.25 -8.69
N ILE A 5 -4.78 4.99 -7.57
CA ILE A 5 -5.23 5.45 -6.26
C ILE A 5 -4.06 6.03 -5.48
N GLU A 6 -4.35 7.06 -4.73
CA GLU A 6 -3.40 7.70 -3.82
C GLU A 6 -3.45 6.98 -2.46
N LEU A 7 -2.31 6.48 -2.01
CA LEU A 7 -2.18 5.81 -0.72
C LEU A 7 -1.30 6.65 0.23
N PRO A 8 -1.78 6.97 1.44
CA PRO A 8 -0.96 7.61 2.46
C PRO A 8 0.01 6.57 3.03
N ILE A 9 1.30 6.72 2.77
CA ILE A 9 2.35 5.88 3.31
C ILE A 9 2.83 6.39 4.67
N ALA A 10 3.16 5.46 5.56
CA ALA A 10 3.90 5.79 6.77
C ALA A 10 5.37 5.97 6.38
N ASP A 11 5.90 7.17 6.56
CA ASP A 11 7.34 7.39 6.56
C ASP A 11 7.82 7.24 8.02
N GLU A 12 8.82 6.40 8.25
CA GLU A 12 9.36 6.18 9.60
C GLU A 12 10.23 7.35 10.09
N GLU A 13 10.73 8.18 9.17
CA GLU A 13 11.70 9.24 9.49
C GLU A 13 11.08 10.64 9.61
N GLU A 14 9.92 10.87 9.02
CA GLU A 14 9.24 12.16 9.01
C GLU A 14 7.84 12.01 9.62
N GLU A 15 7.48 12.87 10.58
CA GLU A 15 6.12 12.93 11.17
C GLU A 15 5.02 13.29 10.13
N GLU A 16 5.39 13.43 8.85
CA GLU A 16 4.51 13.77 7.75
C GLU A 16 4.06 12.53 6.96
N VAL A 17 2.75 12.40 6.80
CA VAL A 17 2.14 11.37 5.96
C VAL A 17 2.38 11.72 4.49
N LYS A 18 3.28 11.01 3.82
CA LYS A 18 3.48 11.12 2.37
C LYS A 18 2.40 10.34 1.63
N SER A 19 2.01 10.82 0.47
CA SER A 19 1.07 10.13 -0.41
C SER A 19 1.79 9.63 -1.66
N ILE A 20 1.50 8.39 -2.07
CA ILE A 20 2.02 7.81 -3.31
C ILE A 20 0.90 7.36 -4.22
N LEU A 21 1.05 7.63 -5.51
CA LEU A 21 0.11 7.19 -6.54
C LEU A 21 0.44 5.76 -6.97
N VAL A 22 -0.49 4.84 -6.74
CA VAL A 22 -0.35 3.41 -7.05
C VAL A 22 -1.31 3.01 -8.14
N ASN A 23 -0.81 2.29 -9.15
CA ASN A 23 -1.65 1.63 -10.14
C ASN A 23 -2.28 0.38 -9.52
N VAL A 24 -3.61 0.31 -9.50
CA VAL A 24 -4.38 -0.82 -8.96
C VAL A 24 -3.97 -2.15 -9.59
N SER A 25 -3.61 -2.14 -10.88
CA SER A 25 -3.17 -3.34 -11.60
C SER A 25 -1.87 -3.96 -11.06
N ASN A 26 -1.08 -3.16 -10.32
CA ASN A 26 0.20 -3.59 -9.76
C ASN A 26 0.08 -4.02 -8.31
N VAL A 27 -1.11 -3.96 -7.70
CA VAL A 27 -1.30 -4.44 -6.33
C VAL A 27 -1.36 -5.96 -6.32
N GLY A 28 -0.49 -6.59 -5.54
CA GLY A 28 -0.45 -8.03 -5.35
C GLY A 28 -1.30 -8.47 -4.16
N ARG A 29 -0.76 -8.27 -2.96
CA ARG A 29 -1.39 -8.68 -1.69
C ARG A 29 -1.48 -7.52 -0.73
N ILE A 30 -2.48 -7.58 0.15
CA ILE A 30 -2.66 -6.61 1.23
C ILE A 30 -2.65 -7.42 2.52
N PHE A 31 -1.86 -6.98 3.49
CA PHE A 31 -1.73 -7.62 4.79
C PHE A 31 -2.15 -6.66 5.89
N PRO A 32 -3.01 -7.07 6.83
CA PRO A 32 -3.28 -6.27 8.01
C PRO A 32 -2.02 -6.17 8.89
N ASP A 33 -1.79 -5.02 9.51
CA ASP A 33 -0.78 -4.89 10.54
C ASP A 33 -1.31 -5.54 11.84
N PRO A 34 -0.62 -6.54 12.42
CA PRO A 34 -1.08 -7.25 13.61
C PRO A 34 -1.04 -6.40 14.89
N GLN A 35 -0.24 -5.33 14.91
CA GLN A 35 -0.04 -4.45 16.06
C GLN A 35 -0.82 -3.13 15.92
N ASN A 36 -1.22 -2.74 14.70
CA ASN A 36 -1.90 -1.49 14.44
C ASN A 36 -3.05 -1.62 13.44
N SER A 37 -4.30 -1.58 13.93
CA SER A 37 -5.49 -1.66 13.07
C SER A 37 -5.71 -0.45 12.14
N ARG A 38 -4.95 0.64 12.33
CA ARG A 38 -4.97 1.82 11.47
C ARG A 38 -3.95 1.76 10.34
N LYS A 39 -3.13 0.71 10.29
CA LYS A 39 -2.12 0.50 9.27
C LYS A 39 -2.31 -0.84 8.57
N CYS A 40 -1.77 -0.93 7.38
CA CYS A 40 -1.64 -2.19 6.66
C CYS A 40 -0.45 -2.14 5.71
N ILE A 41 -0.05 -3.30 5.20
CA ILE A 41 1.04 -3.43 4.25
C ILE A 41 0.46 -3.78 2.89
N VAL A 42 0.85 -3.03 1.85
CA VAL A 42 0.47 -3.29 0.47
C VAL A 42 1.69 -3.76 -0.31
N GLU A 43 1.63 -4.98 -0.83
CA GLU A 43 2.64 -5.56 -1.70
C GLU A 43 2.33 -5.21 -3.16
N LEU A 44 3.36 -4.73 -3.87
CA LEU A 44 3.27 -4.33 -5.27
C LEU A 44 4.05 -5.30 -6.16
N ASN A 45 3.39 -5.76 -7.22
CA ASN A 45 3.91 -6.64 -8.27
C ASN A 45 4.78 -5.88 -9.28
N TYR A 46 5.71 -5.05 -8.80
CA TYR A 46 6.72 -4.46 -9.66
C TYR A 46 7.84 -5.47 -9.92
N HIS A 47 8.37 -5.48 -11.14
CA HIS A 47 9.70 -6.03 -11.37
C HIS A 47 10.70 -5.07 -10.70
N SER A 48 11.03 -5.36 -9.44
CA SER A 48 12.11 -4.69 -8.75
C SER A 48 13.45 -5.10 -9.38
N ILE A 49 14.41 -4.18 -9.41
CA ILE A 49 15.78 -4.44 -9.90
C ILE A 49 16.42 -5.63 -9.16
N ASN A 50 15.99 -5.88 -7.92
CA ASN A 50 16.53 -6.91 -7.04
C ASN A 50 15.62 -8.14 -6.89
N ASP A 51 14.57 -8.27 -7.70
CA ASP A 51 13.60 -9.38 -7.65
C ASP A 51 12.91 -9.55 -6.26
N ALA A 52 12.97 -8.51 -5.43
CA ALA A 52 12.33 -8.45 -4.13
C ALA A 52 10.96 -7.75 -4.23
N PRO A 53 9.94 -8.23 -3.49
CA PRO A 53 8.63 -7.58 -3.46
C PRO A 53 8.75 -6.16 -2.89
N VAL A 54 8.08 -5.20 -3.53
CA VAL A 54 8.00 -3.82 -3.03
C VAL A 54 6.79 -3.74 -2.10
N CYS A 55 7.05 -3.52 -0.82
CA CYS A 55 6.00 -3.36 0.19
C CYS A 55 5.89 -1.89 0.61
N LEU A 56 4.67 -1.39 0.69
CA LEU A 56 4.36 -0.07 1.25
C LEU A 56 3.61 -0.24 2.55
N GLU A 57 4.07 0.43 3.61
CA GLU A 57 3.29 0.60 4.83
C GLU A 57 2.32 1.75 4.63
N VAL A 58 1.02 1.46 4.71
CA VAL A 58 -0.05 2.42 4.42
C VAL A 58 -0.75 2.78 5.73
N ASN A 59 -0.89 4.08 5.97
CA ASN A 59 -1.62 4.66 7.10
C ASN A 59 -3.14 4.61 6.90
N LEU A 60 -3.66 3.45 6.52
CA LEU A 60 -5.08 3.16 6.43
C LEU A 60 -5.40 1.76 6.96
N PRO A 61 -6.61 1.56 7.51
CA PRO A 61 -7.07 0.24 7.90
C PRO A 61 -7.14 -0.73 6.71
N TYR A 62 -6.85 -2.00 6.98
CA TYR A 62 -6.90 -3.08 5.99
C TYR A 62 -8.19 -3.10 5.17
N ASP A 63 -9.36 -3.04 5.82
CA ASP A 63 -10.66 -3.13 5.13
C ASP A 63 -10.89 -1.94 4.18
N THR A 64 -10.45 -0.75 4.59
CA THR A 64 -10.52 0.45 3.76
C THR A 64 -9.66 0.29 2.50
N VAL A 65 -8.40 -0.12 2.68
CA VAL A 65 -7.48 -0.32 1.56
C VAL A 65 -8.00 -1.44 0.65
N ARG A 66 -8.47 -2.55 1.21
CA ARG A 66 -9.06 -3.66 0.45
C ARG A 66 -10.24 -3.22 -0.42
N SER A 67 -11.13 -2.37 0.10
CA SER A 67 -12.29 -1.86 -0.63
C SER A 67 -11.94 -1.08 -1.91
N TYR A 68 -10.73 -0.52 -1.98
CA TYR A 68 -10.27 0.24 -3.14
C TYR A 68 -9.88 -0.64 -4.33
N PHE A 69 -9.40 -1.85 -4.02
CA PHE A 69 -8.81 -2.78 -4.99
C PHE A 69 -9.69 -3.99 -5.29
N MET A 70 -10.61 -4.36 -4.40
CA MET A 70 -11.56 -5.46 -4.59
C MET A 70 -13.00 -4.95 -4.48
N PRO A 71 -13.75 -4.83 -5.59
CA PRO A 71 -15.18 -4.53 -5.58
C PRO A 71 -16.02 -5.69 -5.06
#